data_AF-A0A0A7GGS5-F1
#
_entry.id   AF-A0A0A7GGS5-F1
#
_cell.length_a   1.000
_cell.length_b   1.000
_cell.length_c   1.000
_cell.angle_alpha   90.00
_cell.angle_beta   90.00
_cell.angle_gamma   90.00
#
_symmetry.space_group_name_H-M   'P 1'
#
loop_
_entity.id
_entity.type
_entity.pdbx_description
1 polymer ?
#
loop_
_entity_poly.entity_id
_entity_poly.type
_entity_poly.pdbx_seq_one_letter_code
_entity_poly.pdbx_strand_id
1 'polypeptide(L)'
;MRFRIEKQDGFARLGKIGEYTTPHLIDIRDEDEVEFFEALTERRPPEAVRRILPETYKAFLKSGMIRKAVTGNELPKDKIEIILEAGKGAKPLYVPAIALPWNAALLIYAGADILDNALSLKKAYEGIYLTEAGELKIESLKELPCSCEACMNREQYRNDFEFLSEHNTLILQKEVKLARTALRNESLRELAEMRVKASPETTSMLRIFDRVSDIPFARFRKSSVYPNSEDSFFRPDFRYYFERLYETYDPKSHIALLLPCSARKPYMLSKSHRRIRSALGSALKGVNEVIISSPFISPREFELLYPIAFYDTPTTGVWSDWEVDFVAEKLAGLLNRFERVVAYLHGGYRKVAEKAGDMAGKDIKFFEDLKDLRRVLDNEEKENFDLYKEIFRHMTRYQFGVEFEIDRVRGRYPELEFLRGERVARIDPRYGNLDIYAPLATYLKEAGSYTVEIAEFEVKGTIFSQGVLNADEKIRPNDVVVYYNSITTGVGQAVIPGKYMGEVDGRAITSRRKIK
;
A
#
# COMPACT_ATOMS: atom_id res chain seq x y z
N MET A 1 -24.97 7.20 16.43
CA MET A 1 -24.71 7.22 14.98
C MET A 1 -23.34 6.61 14.71
N ARG A 2 -23.21 5.47 14.03
CA ARG A 2 -21.91 4.76 13.94
C ARG A 2 -21.17 5.08 12.64
N PHE A 3 -19.84 5.12 12.71
CA PHE A 3 -18.99 5.16 11.52
C PHE A 3 -18.90 3.75 10.94
N ARG A 4 -19.54 3.54 9.79
CA ARG A 4 -19.57 2.24 9.11
C ARG A 4 -18.47 2.19 8.05
N ILE A 5 -17.38 1.47 8.34
CA ILE A 5 -16.26 1.31 7.41
C ILE A 5 -16.62 0.32 6.29
N GLU A 6 -16.35 0.69 5.05
CA GLU A 6 -16.57 -0.13 3.86
C GLU A 6 -15.27 -0.64 3.24
N LYS A 7 -14.17 0.13 3.39
CA LYS A 7 -12.81 -0.23 2.95
C LYS A 7 -11.80 0.57 3.76
N GLN A 8 -10.66 -0.05 4.08
CA GLN A 8 -9.52 0.62 4.67
C GLN A 8 -8.24 0.30 3.90
N ASP A 9 -7.36 1.29 3.78
CA ASP A 9 -6.01 1.13 3.26
C ASP A 9 -5.05 2.06 4.00
N GLY A 10 -4.20 1.47 4.86
CA GLY A 10 -3.42 2.27 5.79
C GLY A 10 -4.35 2.98 6.77
N PHE A 11 -4.16 4.28 6.93
CA PHE A 11 -5.04 5.11 7.75
C PHE A 11 -6.28 5.62 6.99
N ALA A 12 -6.26 5.58 5.65
CA ALA A 12 -7.38 6.05 4.84
C ALA A 12 -8.56 5.08 4.92
N ARG A 13 -9.76 5.62 5.14
CA ARG A 13 -10.99 4.82 5.28
C ARG A 13 -12.10 5.38 4.39
N LEU A 14 -12.75 4.47 3.70
CA LEU A 14 -14.00 4.70 2.98
C LEU A 14 -15.13 4.14 3.85
N GLY A 15 -16.18 4.92 4.06
CA GLY A 15 -17.31 4.51 4.87
C GLY A 15 -18.41 5.54 4.94
N LYS A 16 -19.33 5.35 5.89
CA LYS A 16 -20.51 6.20 6.10
C LYS A 16 -20.57 6.75 7.52
N ILE A 17 -20.86 8.04 7.64
CA ILE A 17 -21.24 8.71 8.89
C ILE A 17 -22.61 9.34 8.62
N GLY A 18 -23.67 8.58 8.92
CA GLY A 18 -25.02 8.95 8.46
C GLY A 18 -25.16 8.81 6.96
N GLU A 19 -25.63 9.88 6.33
CA GLU A 19 -25.72 9.97 4.88
C GLU A 19 -24.37 10.29 4.21
N TYR A 20 -23.48 10.96 4.93
CA TYR A 20 -22.19 11.42 4.44
C TYR A 20 -21.21 10.26 4.19
N THR A 21 -20.47 10.37 3.09
CA THR A 21 -19.50 9.36 2.65
C THR A 21 -18.09 9.86 2.91
N THR A 22 -17.31 9.11 3.67
CA THR A 22 -15.92 9.43 3.96
C THR A 22 -14.98 8.95 2.84
N PRO A 23 -13.86 9.64 2.57
CA PRO A 23 -13.53 10.97 3.05
C PRO A 23 -14.53 12.04 2.58
N HIS A 24 -14.90 12.93 3.50
CA HIS A 24 -15.93 13.95 3.32
C HIS A 24 -15.36 15.35 3.49
N LEU A 25 -15.93 16.34 2.79
CA LEU A 25 -15.58 17.76 2.92
C LEU A 25 -16.80 18.50 3.44
N ILE A 26 -16.69 19.10 4.61
CA ILE A 26 -17.68 20.04 5.16
C ILE A 26 -17.56 21.35 4.40
N ASP A 27 -18.67 21.82 3.83
CA ASP A 27 -18.80 23.21 3.41
C ASP A 27 -19.24 24.05 4.61
N ILE A 28 -18.35 24.89 5.14
CA ILE A 28 -18.66 25.69 6.33
C ILE A 28 -19.72 26.77 6.09
N ARG A 29 -20.20 26.93 4.85
CA ARG A 29 -21.31 27.81 4.48
C ARG A 29 -22.67 27.11 4.61
N ASP A 30 -22.68 25.79 4.74
CA ASP A 30 -23.88 24.97 4.96
C ASP A 30 -24.10 24.79 6.47
N GLU A 31 -25.05 25.55 7.03
CA GLU A 31 -25.31 25.58 8.48
C GLU A 31 -25.78 24.21 9.01
N ASP A 32 -26.61 23.49 8.25
CA ASP A 32 -27.13 22.18 8.63
C ASP A 32 -26.00 21.13 8.69
N GLU A 33 -25.09 21.16 7.72
CA GLU A 33 -23.92 20.28 7.68
C GLU A 33 -22.96 20.58 8.84
N VAL A 34 -22.71 21.87 9.12
CA VAL A 34 -21.85 22.29 10.24
C VAL A 34 -22.45 21.84 11.57
N GLU A 35 -23.74 22.12 11.83
CA GLU A 35 -24.41 21.73 13.07
C GLU A 35 -24.33 20.21 13.27
N PHE A 36 -24.57 19.44 12.21
CA PHE A 36 -24.47 17.98 12.24
C PHE A 36 -23.09 17.48 12.68
N PHE A 37 -22.00 17.97 12.09
CA PHE A 37 -20.64 17.52 12.43
C PHE A 37 -20.15 18.09 13.76
N GLU A 38 -20.52 19.32 14.12
CA GLU A 38 -20.18 19.91 15.42
C GLU A 38 -20.78 19.15 16.59
N ALA A 39 -22.00 18.62 16.46
CA ALA A 39 -22.64 17.81 17.49
C ALA A 39 -21.91 16.48 17.75
N LEU A 40 -21.18 15.96 16.75
CA LEU A 40 -20.49 14.66 16.80
C LEU A 40 -18.98 14.77 17.13
N THR A 41 -18.41 15.97 17.04
CA THR A 41 -16.96 16.20 17.12
C THR A 41 -16.46 16.29 18.57
N GLU A 42 -15.30 15.69 18.82
CA GLU A 42 -14.60 15.77 20.10
C GLU A 42 -14.19 17.19 20.42
N ARG A 43 -14.70 17.71 21.54
CA ARG A 43 -14.32 19.02 22.07
C ARG A 43 -13.16 18.82 23.03
N ARG A 44 -11.93 18.86 22.51
CA ARG A 44 -10.74 18.85 23.38
C ARG A 44 -10.60 20.20 24.07
N PRO A 45 -10.51 20.23 25.41
CA PRO A 45 -10.15 21.45 26.12
C PRO A 45 -8.69 21.82 25.79
N PRO A 46 -8.33 23.11 25.83
CA PRO A 46 -6.94 23.54 25.63
C PRO A 46 -5.98 22.80 26.56
N GLU A 47 -4.74 22.50 26.10
CA GLU A 47 -3.74 21.77 26.91
C GLU A 47 -3.43 22.47 28.25
N ALA A 48 -3.60 23.80 28.31
CA ALA A 48 -3.51 24.57 29.56
C ALA A 48 -4.45 24.05 30.66
N VAL A 49 -5.64 23.54 30.29
CA VAL A 49 -6.63 22.97 31.22
C VAL A 49 -6.11 21.69 31.88
N ARG A 50 -5.23 20.93 31.22
CA ARG A 50 -4.60 19.72 31.79
C ARG A 50 -3.81 20.03 33.07
N ARG A 51 -3.15 21.18 33.11
CA ARG A 51 -2.31 21.61 34.23
C ARG A 51 -3.14 22.16 35.40
N ILE A 52 -4.27 22.78 35.09
CA ILE A 52 -5.09 23.51 36.06
C ILE A 52 -6.17 22.59 36.66
N LEU A 53 -6.78 21.74 35.83
CA LEU A 53 -7.88 20.86 36.22
C LEU A 53 -7.68 19.45 35.63
N PRO A 54 -6.73 18.66 36.14
CA PRO A 54 -6.35 17.37 35.55
C PRO A 54 -7.49 16.34 35.52
N GLU A 55 -8.38 16.34 36.52
CA GLU A 55 -9.55 15.43 36.54
C GLU A 55 -10.64 15.86 35.55
N THR A 56 -10.89 17.16 35.42
CA THR A 56 -11.78 17.72 34.39
C THR A 56 -11.23 17.46 32.98
N TYR A 57 -9.92 17.63 32.79
CA TYR A 57 -9.23 17.30 31.55
C TYR A 57 -9.40 15.81 31.19
N LYS A 58 -9.22 14.90 32.16
CA LYS A 58 -9.49 13.46 31.97
C LYS A 58 -10.94 13.15 31.62
N ALA A 59 -11.90 13.88 32.18
CA ALA A 59 -13.32 13.72 31.87
C ALA A 59 -13.65 14.13 30.41
N PHE A 60 -13.00 15.16 29.87
CA PHE A 60 -13.19 15.62 28.49
C PHE A 60 -12.50 14.75 27.42
N LEU A 61 -11.53 13.91 27.79
CA LEU A 61 -10.80 13.02 26.85
C LEU A 61 -11.71 12.05 26.08
N LYS A 62 -12.97 11.86 26.47
CA LYS A 62 -13.89 10.88 25.87
C LYS A 62 -15.09 11.46 25.12
N SER A 63 -15.33 12.77 25.13
CA SER A 63 -16.59 13.32 24.64
C SER A 63 -16.51 13.69 23.15
N GLY A 64 -16.80 12.73 22.27
CA GLY A 64 -17.00 12.93 20.84
C GLY A 64 -16.99 11.61 20.06
N MET A 65 -17.85 11.48 19.05
CA MET A 65 -17.83 10.33 18.13
C MET A 65 -16.72 10.46 17.10
N ILE A 66 -16.39 11.70 16.70
CA ILE A 66 -15.35 12.06 15.74
C ILE A 66 -14.20 12.72 16.50
N ARG A 67 -12.96 12.28 16.30
CA ARG A 67 -11.76 12.93 16.85
C ARG A 67 -11.43 14.17 16.04
N LYS A 68 -11.00 15.24 16.70
CA LYS A 68 -10.53 16.47 16.05
C LYS A 68 -9.01 16.61 16.20
N ALA A 69 -8.30 16.75 15.09
CA ALA A 69 -6.86 17.03 15.06
C ALA A 69 -6.61 18.47 14.61
N VAL A 70 -6.39 19.37 15.58
CA VAL A 70 -6.04 20.77 15.30
C VAL A 70 -4.53 20.86 15.15
N THR A 71 -4.07 21.45 14.04
CA THR A 71 -2.65 21.54 13.69
C THR A 71 -2.15 22.98 13.46
N GLY A 72 -2.94 23.98 13.89
CA GLY A 72 -2.61 25.41 13.93
C GLY A 72 -1.59 25.94 12.91
N ASN A 73 -0.59 26.67 13.41
CA ASN A 73 0.54 27.24 12.66
C ASN A 73 1.81 26.35 12.75
N GLU A 74 1.63 25.07 13.06
CA GLU A 74 2.70 24.11 13.30
C GLU A 74 3.59 23.90 12.06
N LEU A 75 4.81 23.42 12.27
CA LEU A 75 5.69 23.06 11.16
C LEU A 75 5.12 21.83 10.42
N PRO A 76 5.49 21.60 9.14
CA PRO A 76 5.00 20.47 8.36
C PRO A 76 5.16 19.12 9.07
N LYS A 77 6.28 18.95 9.78
CA LYS A 77 6.56 17.77 10.61
C LYS A 77 5.53 17.57 11.72
N ASP A 78 5.33 18.60 12.52
CA ASP A 78 4.45 18.53 13.69
C ASP A 78 2.99 18.32 13.23
N LYS A 79 2.57 18.99 12.14
CA LYS A 79 1.24 18.80 11.54
C LYS A 79 0.98 17.33 11.17
N ILE A 80 1.87 16.72 10.39
CA ILE A 80 1.66 15.34 9.92
C ILE A 80 1.74 14.35 11.08
N GLU A 81 2.64 14.55 12.05
CA GLU A 81 2.74 13.71 13.25
C GLU A 81 1.46 13.75 14.09
N ILE A 82 0.88 14.94 14.30
CA ILE A 82 -0.41 15.10 15.00
C ILE A 82 -1.53 14.35 14.29
N ILE A 83 -1.63 14.48 12.96
CA ILE A 83 -2.68 13.82 12.15
C ILE A 83 -2.52 12.30 12.25
N LEU A 84 -1.29 11.80 12.10
CA LEU A 84 -1.00 10.36 12.15
C LEU A 84 -1.31 9.76 13.52
N GLU A 85 -0.90 10.44 14.60
CA GLU A 85 -1.18 9.97 15.95
C GLU A 85 -2.69 9.96 16.22
N ALA A 86 -3.41 10.98 15.77
CA ALA A 86 -4.87 11.02 15.89
C ALA A 86 -5.55 9.92 15.05
N GLY A 87 -4.99 9.61 13.87
CA GLY A 87 -5.46 8.63 12.89
C GLY A 87 -5.27 7.16 13.29
N LYS A 88 -4.43 6.85 14.30
CA LYS A 88 -4.25 5.47 14.81
C LYS A 88 -5.50 4.87 15.48
N GLY A 89 -6.54 5.66 15.73
CA GLY A 89 -7.76 5.23 16.41
C GLY A 89 -8.91 4.74 15.53
N ALA A 90 -9.84 4.02 16.15
CA ALA A 90 -11.08 3.53 15.54
C ALA A 90 -12.10 4.62 15.18
N LYS A 91 -12.07 5.77 15.89
CA LYS A 91 -12.99 6.89 15.64
C LYS A 91 -12.64 7.62 14.33
N PRO A 92 -13.63 8.18 13.59
CA PRO A 92 -13.35 9.09 12.49
C PRO A 92 -12.47 10.26 12.92
N LEU A 93 -11.66 10.77 12.01
CA LEU A 93 -10.78 11.91 12.21
C LEU A 93 -11.24 13.10 11.35
N TYR A 94 -11.55 14.19 12.04
CA TYR A 94 -11.75 15.51 11.45
C TYR A 94 -10.48 16.34 11.57
N VAL A 95 -9.97 16.79 10.43
CA VAL A 95 -8.79 17.65 10.32
C VAL A 95 -9.21 19.03 9.78
N PRO A 96 -9.51 19.99 10.66
CA PRO A 96 -10.07 21.27 10.25
C PRO A 96 -9.06 22.24 9.64
N ALA A 97 -9.54 23.13 8.77
CA ALA A 97 -8.90 24.38 8.35
C ALA A 97 -7.49 24.30 7.75
N ILE A 98 -7.09 23.14 7.21
CA ILE A 98 -5.79 22.98 6.53
C ILE A 98 -5.89 22.40 5.12
N ALA A 99 -7.08 21.99 4.70
CA ALA A 99 -7.27 21.33 3.40
C ALA A 99 -7.19 22.34 2.25
N LEU A 100 -6.37 22.00 1.26
CA LEU A 100 -6.20 22.66 -0.02
C LEU A 100 -6.24 21.57 -1.11
N PRO A 101 -6.57 21.91 -2.36
CA PRO A 101 -6.68 20.91 -3.43
C PRO A 101 -5.47 19.98 -3.57
N TRP A 102 -4.24 20.51 -3.50
CA TRP A 102 -3.02 19.71 -3.65
C TRP A 102 -2.56 18.95 -2.39
N ASN A 103 -3.18 19.18 -1.22
CA ASN A 103 -2.83 18.44 0.00
C ASN A 103 -3.93 17.48 0.47
N ALA A 104 -5.17 17.62 -0.02
CA ALA A 104 -6.31 16.84 0.43
C ALA A 104 -6.07 15.32 0.33
N ALA A 105 -5.49 14.85 -0.78
CA ALA A 105 -5.16 13.44 -0.97
C ALA A 105 -4.15 12.92 0.08
N LEU A 106 -3.15 13.74 0.45
CA LEU A 106 -2.18 13.39 1.48
C LEU A 106 -2.82 13.34 2.87
N LEU A 107 -3.65 14.33 3.22
CA LEU A 107 -4.36 14.36 4.50
C LEU A 107 -5.26 13.14 4.67
N ILE A 108 -5.98 12.77 3.61
CA ILE A 108 -6.79 11.56 3.55
C ILE A 108 -5.93 10.30 3.69
N TYR A 109 -4.80 10.23 2.97
CA TYR A 109 -3.86 9.11 3.07
C TYR A 109 -3.28 8.97 4.50
N ALA A 110 -3.11 10.09 5.19
CA ALA A 110 -2.69 10.16 6.59
C ALA A 110 -3.81 9.81 7.60
N GLY A 111 -5.05 9.66 7.16
CA GLY A 111 -6.18 9.18 7.97
C GLY A 111 -7.31 10.17 8.21
N ALA A 112 -7.31 11.33 7.55
CA ALA A 112 -8.45 12.24 7.62
C ALA A 112 -9.69 11.63 6.95
N ASP A 113 -10.76 11.43 7.72
CA ASP A 113 -12.07 11.01 7.18
C ASP A 113 -12.95 12.23 6.86
N ILE A 114 -12.69 13.35 7.51
CA ILE A 114 -13.44 14.61 7.36
C ILE A 114 -12.44 15.76 7.27
N LEU A 115 -12.68 16.63 6.30
CA LEU A 115 -11.99 17.90 6.05
C LEU A 115 -13.03 19.03 6.01
N ASP A 116 -12.60 20.28 5.99
CA ASP A 116 -13.47 21.44 5.73
C ASP A 116 -12.87 22.37 4.66
N ASN A 117 -13.67 23.30 4.14
CA ASN A 117 -13.26 24.33 3.19
C ASN A 117 -12.88 25.68 3.85
N ALA A 118 -12.65 25.75 5.16
CA ALA A 118 -12.38 27.02 5.85
C ALA A 118 -11.15 27.75 5.28
N LEU A 119 -10.08 26.99 4.98
CA LEU A 119 -8.90 27.56 4.34
C LEU A 119 -9.16 28.00 2.90
N SER A 120 -10.09 27.34 2.19
CA SER A 120 -10.51 27.75 0.85
C SER A 120 -11.27 29.09 0.87
N LEU A 121 -12.12 29.31 1.87
CA LEU A 121 -12.81 30.60 2.05
C LEU A 121 -11.85 31.72 2.48
N LYS A 122 -10.89 31.41 3.36
CA LYS A 122 -9.82 32.36 3.69
C LYS A 122 -9.05 32.78 2.44
N LYS A 123 -8.68 31.82 1.58
CA LYS A 123 -8.00 32.09 0.31
C LYS A 123 -8.84 32.90 -0.65
N ALA A 124 -10.15 32.65 -0.72
CA ALA A 124 -11.07 33.47 -1.48
C ALA A 124 -11.09 34.93 -1.00
N TYR A 125 -11.10 35.15 0.32
CA TYR A 125 -11.02 36.50 0.91
C TYR A 125 -9.71 37.21 0.56
N GLU A 126 -8.61 36.47 0.45
CA GLU A 126 -7.29 36.95 0.02
C GLU A 126 -7.18 37.19 -1.50
N GLY A 127 -8.25 36.96 -2.29
CA GLY A 127 -8.22 37.09 -3.75
C GLY A 127 -7.46 35.96 -4.45
N ILE A 128 -7.32 34.80 -3.79
CA ILE A 128 -6.58 33.65 -4.29
C ILE A 128 -7.54 32.62 -4.94
N TYR A 129 -7.23 32.29 -6.18
CA TYR A 129 -7.81 31.25 -7.00
C TYR A 129 -7.03 29.94 -6.82
N LEU A 130 -7.68 28.90 -6.28
CA LEU A 130 -7.06 27.61 -6.04
C LEU A 130 -7.15 26.69 -7.25
N THR A 131 -6.09 25.92 -7.47
CA THR A 131 -6.01 24.82 -8.45
C THR A 131 -5.42 23.58 -7.79
N GLU A 132 -5.44 22.43 -8.45
CA GLU A 132 -4.76 21.22 -8.00
C GLU A 132 -3.23 21.34 -8.00
N ALA A 133 -2.69 22.38 -8.65
CA ALA A 133 -1.25 22.64 -8.78
C ALA A 133 -0.75 23.75 -7.86
N GLY A 134 -1.64 24.51 -7.22
CA GLY A 134 -1.25 25.63 -6.35
C GLY A 134 -2.21 26.81 -6.38
N GLU A 135 -1.69 27.95 -5.93
CA GLU A 135 -2.39 29.23 -5.77
C GLU A 135 -2.12 30.17 -6.95
N LEU A 136 -3.17 30.84 -7.44
CA LEU A 136 -3.09 31.91 -8.44
C LEU A 136 -3.80 33.15 -7.89
N LYS A 137 -3.33 34.35 -8.23
CA LYS A 137 -4.05 35.58 -7.87
C LYS A 137 -5.10 35.90 -8.91
N ILE A 138 -6.35 36.16 -8.50
CA ILE A 138 -7.45 36.43 -9.46
C ILE A 138 -7.13 37.62 -10.37
N GLU A 139 -6.53 38.68 -9.83
CA GLU A 139 -6.10 39.88 -10.55
C GLU A 139 -5.07 39.61 -11.67
N SER A 140 -4.36 38.48 -11.60
CA SER A 140 -3.32 38.11 -12.57
C SER A 140 -3.86 37.22 -13.71
N LEU A 141 -5.10 36.75 -13.61
CA LEU A 141 -5.69 35.82 -14.57
C LEU A 141 -6.33 36.57 -15.73
N LYS A 142 -5.89 36.25 -16.95
CA LYS A 142 -6.55 36.70 -18.20
C LYS A 142 -7.68 35.77 -18.64
N GLU A 143 -7.58 34.50 -18.24
CA GLU A 143 -8.56 33.46 -18.47
C GLU A 143 -8.68 32.60 -17.20
N LEU A 144 -9.85 32.00 -16.98
CA LEU A 144 -10.09 31.09 -15.86
C LEU A 144 -9.74 29.67 -16.31
N PRO A 145 -8.68 29.03 -15.79
CA PRO A 145 -8.21 27.72 -16.25
C PRO A 145 -9.03 26.56 -15.64
N CYS A 146 -10.36 26.65 -15.69
CA CYS A 146 -11.26 25.67 -15.11
C CYS A 146 -12.61 25.63 -15.83
N SER A 147 -13.32 24.52 -15.66
CA SER A 147 -14.67 24.29 -16.21
C SER A 147 -15.68 23.93 -15.10
N CYS A 148 -15.47 24.41 -13.87
CA CYS A 148 -16.47 24.27 -12.80
C CYS A 148 -17.64 25.23 -13.04
N GLU A 149 -18.78 24.98 -12.37
CA GLU A 149 -19.99 25.78 -12.51
C GLU A 149 -19.74 27.27 -12.22
N ALA A 150 -18.94 27.58 -11.19
CA ALA A 150 -18.58 28.96 -10.87
C ALA A 150 -17.78 29.65 -11.98
N CYS A 151 -16.79 28.95 -12.56
CA CYS A 151 -15.96 29.52 -13.64
C CYS A 151 -16.74 29.67 -14.95
N MET A 152 -17.68 28.75 -15.23
CA MET A 152 -18.53 28.83 -16.42
C MET A 152 -19.56 29.96 -16.37
N ASN A 153 -19.94 30.39 -15.16
CA ASN A 153 -20.97 31.39 -14.91
C ASN A 153 -20.41 32.59 -14.11
N ARG A 154 -19.16 33.00 -14.39
CA ARG A 154 -18.44 34.02 -13.61
C ARG A 154 -19.24 35.32 -13.48
N GLU A 155 -19.97 35.70 -14.52
CA GLU A 155 -20.80 36.90 -14.59
C GLU A 155 -21.98 36.92 -13.61
N GLN A 156 -22.38 35.77 -13.06
CA GLN A 156 -23.47 35.66 -12.08
C GLN A 156 -23.05 36.08 -10.65
N TYR A 157 -21.75 36.21 -10.39
CA TYR A 157 -21.21 36.55 -9.07
C TYR A 157 -20.99 38.06 -8.92
N ARG A 158 -21.40 38.61 -7.76
CA ARG A 158 -21.37 40.05 -7.51
C ARG A 158 -19.97 40.61 -7.30
N ASN A 159 -19.07 39.78 -6.76
CA ASN A 159 -17.70 40.15 -6.44
C ASN A 159 -16.78 38.92 -6.50
N ASP A 160 -15.47 39.17 -6.49
CA ASP A 160 -14.46 38.09 -6.55
C ASP A 160 -14.53 37.17 -5.34
N PHE A 161 -14.88 37.67 -4.15
CA PHE A 161 -14.96 36.82 -2.95
C PHE A 161 -16.05 35.75 -3.08
N GLU A 162 -17.24 36.10 -3.55
CA GLU A 162 -18.34 35.15 -3.79
C GLU A 162 -17.95 34.11 -4.85
N PHE A 163 -17.38 34.58 -5.96
CA PHE A 163 -16.92 33.71 -7.04
C PHE A 163 -15.83 32.74 -6.57
N LEU A 164 -14.77 33.26 -5.92
CA LEU A 164 -13.64 32.47 -5.46
C LEU A 164 -14.05 31.51 -4.34
N SER A 165 -14.97 31.90 -3.46
CA SER A 165 -15.48 31.02 -2.40
C SER A 165 -16.13 29.77 -2.99
N GLU A 166 -16.94 29.94 -4.03
CA GLU A 166 -17.58 28.83 -4.73
C GLU A 166 -16.57 28.01 -5.53
N HIS A 167 -15.76 28.66 -6.36
CA HIS A 167 -14.73 27.99 -7.16
C HIS A 167 -13.77 27.17 -6.29
N ASN A 168 -13.17 27.78 -5.26
CA ASN A 168 -12.19 27.13 -4.40
C ASN A 168 -12.81 25.92 -3.67
N THR A 169 -14.05 26.05 -3.22
CA THR A 169 -14.80 24.95 -2.60
C THR A 169 -15.04 23.82 -3.59
N LEU A 170 -15.51 24.12 -4.81
CA LEU A 170 -15.76 23.12 -5.85
C LEU A 170 -14.49 22.34 -6.25
N ILE A 171 -13.35 23.01 -6.35
CA ILE A 171 -12.07 22.34 -6.65
C ILE A 171 -11.63 21.43 -5.50
N LEU A 172 -11.75 21.88 -4.25
CA LEU A 172 -11.43 21.04 -3.11
C LEU A 172 -12.38 19.83 -3.02
N GLN A 173 -13.68 20.03 -3.25
CA GLN A 173 -14.67 18.93 -3.31
C GLN A 173 -14.34 17.92 -4.42
N LYS A 174 -13.91 18.40 -5.60
CA LYS A 174 -13.45 17.54 -6.71
C LYS A 174 -12.26 16.68 -6.27
N GLU A 175 -11.28 17.26 -5.60
CA GLU A 175 -10.10 16.51 -5.12
C GLU A 175 -10.46 15.47 -4.04
N VAL A 176 -11.39 15.78 -3.12
CA VAL A 176 -11.90 14.80 -2.14
C VAL A 176 -12.69 13.67 -2.81
N LYS A 177 -13.48 13.97 -3.86
CA LYS A 177 -14.15 12.96 -4.70
C LYS A 177 -13.13 12.08 -5.45
N LEU A 178 -12.06 12.68 -5.97
CA LEU A 178 -10.99 11.97 -6.64
C LEU A 178 -10.24 11.04 -5.68
N ALA A 179 -9.92 11.51 -4.47
CA ALA A 179 -9.30 10.70 -3.42
C ALA A 179 -10.18 9.52 -3.00
N ARG A 180 -11.51 9.70 -2.89
CA ARG A 180 -12.46 8.60 -2.68
C ARG A 180 -12.38 7.54 -3.77
N THR A 181 -12.35 7.96 -5.03
CA THR A 181 -12.23 7.04 -6.17
C THR A 181 -10.88 6.32 -6.16
N ALA A 182 -9.80 7.04 -5.89
CA ALA A 182 -8.46 6.46 -5.78
C ALA A 182 -8.36 5.44 -4.64
N LEU A 183 -8.98 5.71 -3.48
CA LEU A 183 -9.05 4.77 -2.36
C LEU A 183 -9.82 3.48 -2.72
N ARG A 184 -10.95 3.60 -3.43
CA ARG A 184 -11.69 2.43 -3.94
C ARG A 184 -10.82 1.58 -4.86
N ASN A 185 -10.08 2.25 -5.74
CA ASN A 185 -9.22 1.64 -6.75
C ASN A 185 -7.82 1.27 -6.26
N GLU A 186 -7.51 1.45 -4.97
CA GLU A 186 -6.21 1.12 -4.36
C GLU A 186 -5.05 1.96 -4.94
N SER A 187 -5.35 3.16 -5.45
CA SER A 187 -4.40 4.08 -6.08
C SER A 187 -4.29 5.45 -5.38
N LEU A 188 -4.72 5.53 -4.11
CA LEU A 188 -4.70 6.78 -3.32
C LEU A 188 -3.27 7.27 -3.09
N ARG A 189 -2.32 6.36 -2.89
CA ARG A 189 -0.91 6.72 -2.69
C ARG A 189 -0.33 7.40 -3.93
N GLU A 190 -0.65 6.90 -5.12
CA GLU A 190 -0.22 7.47 -6.39
C GLU A 190 -0.78 8.89 -6.57
N LEU A 191 -2.07 9.10 -6.24
CA LEU A 191 -2.67 10.43 -6.25
C LEU A 191 -1.96 11.38 -5.25
N ALA A 192 -1.69 10.91 -4.03
CA ALA A 192 -0.97 11.70 -3.03
C ALA A 192 0.43 12.08 -3.53
N GLU A 193 1.21 11.12 -4.03
CA GLU A 193 2.56 11.36 -4.59
C GLU A 193 2.54 12.40 -5.72
N MET A 194 1.54 12.35 -6.61
CA MET A 194 1.39 13.35 -7.67
C MET A 194 1.11 14.75 -7.13
N ARG A 195 0.21 14.87 -6.15
CA ARG A 195 -0.27 16.16 -5.63
C ARG A 195 0.74 16.85 -4.71
N VAL A 196 1.49 16.09 -3.90
CA VAL A 196 2.41 16.69 -2.93
C VAL A 196 3.56 17.49 -3.57
N LYS A 197 3.83 17.28 -4.86
CA LYS A 197 4.84 18.03 -5.61
C LYS A 197 4.47 19.49 -5.85
N ALA A 198 3.23 19.88 -5.60
CA ALA A 198 2.79 21.27 -5.70
C ALA A 198 3.49 22.20 -4.69
N SER A 199 3.98 21.68 -3.55
CA SER A 199 4.70 22.51 -2.57
C SER A 199 5.79 21.75 -1.79
N PRO A 200 6.85 22.45 -1.34
CA PRO A 200 7.86 21.87 -0.45
C PRO A 200 7.30 21.35 0.88
N GLU A 201 6.29 22.03 1.44
CA GLU A 201 5.63 21.63 2.69
C GLU A 201 4.97 20.27 2.54
N THR A 202 4.13 20.09 1.51
CA THR A 202 3.43 18.82 1.29
C THR A 202 4.37 17.67 0.93
N THR A 203 5.43 17.95 0.16
CA THR A 203 6.47 16.95 -0.12
C THR A 203 7.18 16.53 1.17
N SER A 204 7.47 17.48 2.07
CA SER A 204 8.07 17.19 3.37
C SER A 204 7.14 16.33 4.24
N MET A 205 5.85 16.63 4.27
CA MET A 205 4.85 15.83 5.01
C MET A 205 4.81 14.38 4.50
N LEU A 206 4.83 14.14 3.19
CA LEU A 206 4.88 12.78 2.64
C LEU A 206 6.14 12.03 3.08
N ARG A 207 7.31 12.67 2.98
CA ARG A 207 8.59 12.06 3.38
C ARG A 207 8.65 11.72 4.86
N ILE A 208 7.96 12.51 5.69
CA ILE A 208 7.85 12.25 7.14
C ILE A 208 6.86 11.11 7.38
N PHE A 209 5.71 11.10 6.69
CA PHE A 209 4.78 9.97 6.71
C PHE A 209 5.48 8.64 6.41
N ASP A 210 6.35 8.62 5.39
CA ASP A 210 7.04 7.38 5.00
C ASP A 210 8.00 6.85 6.05
N ARG A 211 8.41 7.64 7.04
CA ARG A 211 9.26 7.18 8.15
C ARG A 211 8.48 6.46 9.24
N VAL A 212 7.15 6.54 9.20
CA VAL A 212 6.27 5.98 10.23
C VAL A 212 6.25 4.46 10.13
N SER A 213 6.41 3.78 11.26
CA SER A 213 6.21 2.34 11.40
C SER A 213 4.73 2.02 11.63
N ASP A 214 4.36 0.74 11.48
CA ASP A 214 3.05 0.21 11.92
C ASP A 214 1.82 0.79 11.21
N ILE A 215 2.00 1.22 9.96
CA ILE A 215 0.89 1.59 9.08
C ILE A 215 0.19 0.30 8.61
N PRO A 216 -1.14 0.16 8.81
CA PRO A 216 -1.85 -1.04 8.39
C PRO A 216 -2.24 -0.97 6.90
N PHE A 217 -1.26 -0.77 6.02
CA PHE A 217 -1.46 -0.71 4.57
C PHE A 217 -1.80 -2.10 3.99
N ALA A 218 -2.47 -2.11 2.84
CA ALA A 218 -2.75 -3.36 2.13
C ALA A 218 -1.48 -3.99 1.56
N ARG A 219 -1.19 -5.24 1.95
CA ARG A 219 0.03 -5.98 1.53
C ARG A 219 -0.06 -6.56 0.12
N PHE A 220 -1.28 -6.68 -0.40
CA PHE A 220 -1.59 -7.16 -1.74
C PHE A 220 -2.63 -6.23 -2.35
N ARG A 221 -2.47 -5.90 -3.63
CA ARG A 221 -3.34 -4.96 -4.34
C ARG A 221 -3.66 -5.45 -5.74
N LYS A 222 -4.79 -4.97 -6.25
CA LYS A 222 -5.16 -5.07 -7.67
C LYS A 222 -4.56 -3.97 -8.51
N SER A 223 -4.32 -2.80 -7.90
CA SER A 223 -3.74 -1.66 -8.59
C SER A 223 -2.28 -1.91 -8.96
N SER A 224 -1.88 -1.32 -10.08
CA SER A 224 -0.47 -1.18 -10.42
C SER A 224 0.18 -0.12 -9.55
N VAL A 225 1.47 -0.29 -9.29
CA VAL A 225 2.28 0.70 -8.58
C VAL A 225 3.16 1.44 -9.58
N TYR A 226 3.28 2.76 -9.44
CA TYR A 226 4.13 3.57 -10.32
C TYR A 226 5.25 4.25 -9.54
N PRO A 227 6.45 3.64 -9.43
CA PRO A 227 7.61 4.27 -8.83
C PRO A 227 8.17 5.36 -9.75
N ASN A 228 7.51 6.52 -9.78
CA ASN A 228 7.83 7.63 -10.67
C ASN A 228 8.79 8.65 -10.03
N SER A 229 9.05 8.54 -8.72
CA SER A 229 9.99 9.42 -8.02
C SER A 229 10.72 8.69 -6.90
N GLU A 230 11.79 9.30 -6.39
CA GLU A 230 12.55 8.77 -5.24
C GLU A 230 11.67 8.55 -4.00
N ASP A 231 10.63 9.37 -3.81
CA ASP A 231 9.70 9.22 -2.67
C ASP A 231 8.94 7.88 -2.74
N SER A 232 8.78 7.29 -3.93
CA SER A 232 8.14 5.99 -4.10
C SER A 232 8.96 4.85 -3.49
N PHE A 233 10.28 5.00 -3.34
CA PHE A 233 11.17 3.94 -2.85
C PHE A 233 11.02 3.73 -1.34
N PHE A 234 10.48 4.73 -0.63
CA PHE A 234 10.29 4.70 0.81
C PHE A 234 8.88 4.31 1.22
N ARG A 235 8.01 3.95 0.25
CA ARG A 235 6.65 3.54 0.53
C ARG A 235 6.60 2.36 1.52
N PRO A 236 5.59 2.32 2.40
CA PRO A 236 5.45 1.24 3.37
C PRO A 236 5.35 -0.17 2.76
N ASP A 237 4.68 -0.29 1.60
CA ASP A 237 4.54 -1.56 0.88
C ASP A 237 5.87 -2.08 0.32
N PHE A 238 6.77 -1.20 -0.12
CA PHE A 238 8.08 -1.59 -0.63
C PHE A 238 9.03 -1.99 0.49
N ARG A 239 9.03 -1.23 1.58
CA ARG A 239 9.80 -1.57 2.78
C ARG A 239 9.40 -2.95 3.29
N TYR A 240 8.10 -3.21 3.41
CA TYR A 240 7.60 -4.50 3.84
C TYR A 240 7.98 -5.64 2.89
N TYR A 241 7.95 -5.40 1.58
CA TYR A 241 8.43 -6.40 0.62
C TYR A 241 9.88 -6.80 0.92
N PHE A 242 10.78 -5.83 1.11
CA PHE A 242 12.18 -6.13 1.40
C PHE A 242 12.38 -6.79 2.77
N GLU A 243 11.76 -6.27 3.83
CA GLU A 243 11.78 -6.87 5.16
C GLU A 243 11.35 -8.34 5.10
N ARG A 244 10.22 -8.60 4.45
CA ARG A 244 9.66 -9.93 4.35
C ARG A 244 10.46 -10.82 3.39
N LEU A 245 11.05 -10.26 2.34
CA LEU A 245 11.96 -10.96 1.45
C LEU A 245 13.16 -11.49 2.23
N TYR A 246 13.83 -10.66 3.03
CA TYR A 246 14.97 -11.10 3.84
C TYR A 246 14.57 -12.10 4.91
N GLU A 247 13.42 -11.94 5.53
CA GLU A 247 12.95 -12.88 6.55
C GLU A 247 12.62 -14.25 5.95
N THR A 248 12.03 -14.28 4.76
CA THR A 248 11.41 -15.51 4.23
C THR A 248 12.18 -16.20 3.13
N TYR A 249 13.08 -15.52 2.41
CA TYR A 249 13.82 -16.13 1.30
C TYR A 249 14.83 -17.16 1.77
N ASP A 250 14.69 -18.39 1.32
CA ASP A 250 15.55 -19.52 1.68
C ASP A 250 15.97 -20.25 0.39
N PRO A 251 17.10 -19.86 -0.22
CA PRO A 251 17.54 -20.41 -1.49
C PRO A 251 17.83 -21.92 -1.36
N LYS A 252 17.45 -22.70 -2.38
CA LYS A 252 17.64 -24.16 -2.40
C LYS A 252 18.99 -24.65 -2.87
N SER A 253 19.83 -23.73 -3.30
CA SER A 253 21.15 -24.03 -3.85
C SER A 253 22.11 -22.92 -3.43
N HIS A 254 23.40 -23.25 -3.35
CA HIS A 254 24.44 -22.30 -2.98
C HIS A 254 24.80 -21.32 -4.09
N ILE A 255 24.35 -21.55 -5.34
CA ILE A 255 24.64 -20.68 -6.48
C ILE A 255 23.44 -19.81 -6.88
N ALA A 256 23.72 -18.52 -7.13
CA ALA A 256 22.77 -17.56 -7.71
C ALA A 256 23.22 -17.05 -9.09
N LEU A 257 22.25 -16.89 -9.99
CA LEU A 257 22.38 -16.18 -11.26
C LEU A 257 21.63 -14.85 -11.19
N LEU A 258 22.37 -13.74 -11.31
CA LEU A 258 21.83 -12.40 -11.41
C LEU A 258 21.43 -12.08 -12.86
N LEU A 259 20.18 -11.63 -13.04
CA LEU A 259 19.60 -11.31 -14.35
C LEU A 259 18.99 -9.90 -14.36
N PRO A 260 18.93 -9.21 -15.51
CA PRO A 260 18.25 -7.92 -15.61
C PRO A 260 16.73 -8.15 -15.63
N CYS A 261 15.98 -7.14 -15.22
CA CYS A 261 14.52 -7.16 -15.34
C CYS A 261 14.05 -7.10 -16.81
N SER A 262 12.74 -7.05 -16.98
CA SER A 262 12.12 -6.83 -18.29
C SER A 262 10.77 -6.12 -18.13
N ALA A 263 10.34 -5.41 -19.16
CA ALA A 263 9.07 -4.67 -19.14
C ALA A 263 7.86 -5.59 -18.88
N ARG A 264 7.84 -6.78 -19.51
CA ARG A 264 6.76 -7.74 -19.30
C ARG A 264 6.95 -8.51 -17.99
N LYS A 265 5.97 -8.40 -17.09
CA LYS A 265 5.84 -9.22 -15.88
C LYS A 265 4.75 -10.29 -16.07
N PRO A 266 4.86 -11.43 -15.36
CA PRO A 266 6.03 -11.84 -14.57
C PRO A 266 7.23 -12.17 -15.48
N TYR A 267 8.46 -11.93 -14.99
CA TYR A 267 9.64 -11.83 -15.86
C TYR A 267 9.95 -13.11 -16.64
N MET A 268 9.65 -14.29 -16.07
CA MET A 268 9.83 -15.58 -16.75
C MET A 268 9.10 -15.64 -18.09
N LEU A 269 8.01 -14.86 -18.26
CA LEU A 269 7.23 -14.78 -19.50
C LEU A 269 7.68 -13.66 -20.45
N SER A 270 8.77 -12.96 -20.15
CA SER A 270 9.34 -11.99 -21.08
C SER A 270 10.09 -12.66 -22.23
N LYS A 271 10.22 -11.97 -23.37
CA LYS A 271 11.02 -12.46 -24.51
C LYS A 271 12.48 -12.69 -24.10
N SER A 272 13.05 -11.75 -23.33
CA SER A 272 14.44 -11.80 -22.87
C SER A 272 14.71 -12.99 -21.96
N HIS A 273 13.89 -13.19 -20.92
CA HIS A 273 14.08 -14.31 -19.99
C HIS A 273 13.86 -15.66 -20.68
N ARG A 274 12.86 -15.78 -21.57
CA ARG A 274 12.71 -17.01 -22.38
C ARG A 274 13.94 -17.32 -23.22
N ARG A 275 14.56 -16.31 -23.85
CA ARG A 275 15.79 -16.49 -24.63
C ARG A 275 16.96 -16.95 -23.76
N ILE A 276 17.17 -16.29 -22.61
CA ILE A 276 18.23 -16.64 -21.65
C ILE A 276 18.03 -18.09 -21.17
N ARG A 277 16.84 -18.42 -20.70
CA ARG A 277 16.52 -19.78 -20.20
C ARG A 277 16.64 -20.85 -21.28
N SER A 278 16.23 -20.54 -22.51
CA SER A 278 16.39 -21.45 -23.65
C SER A 278 17.85 -21.70 -24.00
N ALA A 279 18.73 -20.68 -23.88
CA ALA A 279 20.15 -20.82 -24.18
C ALA A 279 20.89 -21.63 -23.10
N LEU A 280 20.56 -21.39 -21.82
CA LEU A 280 21.17 -22.08 -20.69
C LEU A 280 20.62 -23.52 -20.53
N GLY A 281 19.35 -23.76 -20.88
CA GLY A 281 18.77 -25.10 -20.91
C GLY A 281 18.87 -25.82 -19.56
N SER A 282 19.40 -27.05 -19.57
CA SER A 282 19.59 -27.87 -18.37
C SER A 282 20.56 -27.28 -17.36
N ALA A 283 21.44 -26.35 -17.77
CA ALA A 283 22.42 -25.73 -16.88
C ALA A 283 21.77 -24.91 -15.76
N LEU A 284 20.53 -24.45 -15.96
CA LEU A 284 19.74 -23.74 -14.93
C LEU A 284 19.17 -24.65 -13.84
N LYS A 285 19.20 -25.98 -14.01
CA LYS A 285 18.76 -26.89 -12.94
C LYS A 285 19.65 -26.70 -11.72
N GLY A 286 19.01 -26.49 -10.57
CA GLY A 286 19.70 -26.22 -9.31
C GLY A 286 20.38 -24.84 -9.21
N VAL A 287 19.95 -23.86 -10.00
CA VAL A 287 20.45 -22.48 -9.93
C VAL A 287 19.33 -21.56 -9.45
N ASN A 288 19.57 -20.81 -8.37
CA ASN A 288 18.64 -19.74 -7.96
C ASN A 288 18.79 -18.56 -8.92
N GLU A 289 17.70 -17.89 -9.25
CA GLU A 289 17.74 -16.70 -10.10
C GLU A 289 17.30 -15.48 -9.30
N VAL A 290 18.08 -14.40 -9.34
CA VAL A 290 17.74 -13.12 -8.72
C VAL A 290 17.70 -12.05 -9.81
N ILE A 291 16.56 -11.40 -9.95
CA ILE A 291 16.28 -10.41 -10.97
C ILE A 291 16.49 -9.02 -10.36
N ILE A 292 17.38 -8.24 -10.96
CA ILE A 292 17.65 -6.85 -10.58
C ILE A 292 16.74 -5.93 -11.39
N SER A 293 16.01 -5.07 -10.72
CA SER A 293 15.18 -4.00 -11.27
C SER A 293 15.29 -2.72 -10.44
N SER A 294 14.58 -1.68 -10.87
CA SER A 294 14.35 -0.49 -10.06
C SER A 294 12.87 -0.40 -9.68
N PRO A 295 12.52 -0.13 -8.42
CA PRO A 295 13.39 -0.08 -7.23
C PRO A 295 13.72 -1.47 -6.64
N PHE A 296 13.34 -2.56 -7.31
CA PHE A 296 13.26 -3.89 -6.70
C PHE A 296 14.40 -4.84 -7.07
N ILE A 297 14.80 -5.67 -6.11
CA ILE A 297 15.39 -6.99 -6.38
C ILE A 297 14.31 -8.07 -6.20
N SER A 298 14.33 -9.12 -7.00
CA SER A 298 13.36 -10.22 -6.90
C SER A 298 14.02 -11.55 -7.17
N PRO A 299 14.15 -12.44 -6.17
CA PRO A 299 14.30 -13.86 -6.45
C PRO A 299 13.14 -14.37 -7.31
N ARG A 300 13.40 -15.39 -8.13
CA ARG A 300 12.42 -15.96 -9.05
C ARG A 300 11.18 -16.46 -8.34
N GLU A 301 11.35 -16.98 -7.13
CA GLU A 301 10.29 -17.51 -6.28
C GLU A 301 9.26 -16.44 -5.87
N PHE A 302 9.65 -15.16 -5.93
CA PHE A 302 8.84 -14.01 -5.54
C PHE A 302 8.22 -13.26 -6.73
N GLU A 303 8.52 -13.65 -7.99
CA GLU A 303 8.14 -12.82 -9.14
C GLU A 303 6.63 -12.72 -9.40
N LEU A 304 5.84 -13.61 -8.79
CA LEU A 304 4.38 -13.62 -8.86
C LEU A 304 3.71 -12.84 -7.72
N LEU A 305 4.49 -12.35 -6.75
CA LEU A 305 3.98 -11.59 -5.61
C LEU A 305 3.79 -10.11 -5.96
N TYR A 306 2.83 -9.47 -5.30
CA TYR A 306 2.83 -8.02 -5.17
C TYR A 306 4.00 -7.58 -4.26
N PRO A 307 4.71 -6.46 -4.56
CA PRO A 307 4.51 -5.54 -5.67
C PRO A 307 5.23 -5.93 -6.98
N ILE A 308 6.04 -7.00 -6.97
CA ILE A 308 6.93 -7.36 -8.09
C ILE A 308 6.19 -7.56 -9.42
N ALA A 309 5.06 -8.27 -9.40
CA ALA A 309 4.26 -8.47 -10.59
C ALA A 309 3.43 -7.24 -11.02
N PHE A 310 3.39 -6.18 -10.20
CA PHE A 310 2.38 -5.11 -10.31
C PHE A 310 2.96 -3.71 -10.49
N TYR A 311 4.27 -3.50 -10.33
CA TYR A 311 4.84 -2.18 -10.58
C TYR A 311 4.99 -1.88 -12.08
N ASP A 312 5.06 -0.61 -12.45
CA ASP A 312 5.52 -0.13 -13.74
C ASP A 312 6.36 1.13 -13.52
N THR A 313 7.57 1.16 -14.06
CA THR A 313 8.57 2.18 -13.75
C THR A 313 9.09 2.78 -15.06
N PRO A 314 9.37 4.10 -15.10
CA PRO A 314 9.97 4.72 -16.26
C PRO A 314 11.32 4.08 -16.58
N THR A 315 11.52 3.69 -17.84
CA THR A 315 12.77 3.08 -18.31
C THR A 315 13.45 3.98 -19.32
N THR A 316 14.40 4.80 -18.84
CA THR A 316 15.24 5.65 -19.70
C THR A 316 16.57 4.97 -20.04
N GLY A 317 16.90 3.86 -19.37
CA GLY A 317 18.22 3.23 -19.40
C GLY A 317 19.29 3.98 -18.60
N VAL A 318 18.97 5.17 -18.09
CA VAL A 318 19.82 5.97 -17.21
C VAL A 318 19.46 5.66 -15.78
N TRP A 319 20.45 5.25 -15.00
CA TRP A 319 20.33 5.01 -13.57
C TRP A 319 21.04 6.13 -12.82
N SER A 320 20.36 6.76 -11.86
CA SER A 320 21.02 7.75 -11.00
C SER A 320 21.92 7.05 -9.99
N ASP A 321 22.94 7.74 -9.48
CA ASP A 321 23.83 7.16 -8.46
C ASP A 321 23.03 6.76 -7.21
N TRP A 322 22.06 7.57 -6.81
CA TRP A 322 21.18 7.25 -5.69
C TRP A 322 20.34 5.99 -5.93
N GLU A 323 19.82 5.80 -7.15
CA GLU A 323 19.04 4.61 -7.51
C GLU A 323 19.92 3.35 -7.53
N VAL A 324 21.15 3.47 -8.05
CA VAL A 324 22.15 2.40 -8.00
C VAL A 324 22.44 2.02 -6.55
N ASP A 325 22.66 3.01 -5.68
CA ASP A 325 23.00 2.81 -4.28
C ASP A 325 21.88 2.11 -3.52
N PHE A 326 20.64 2.57 -3.73
CA PHE A 326 19.46 1.97 -3.11
C PHE A 326 19.32 0.50 -3.50
N VAL A 327 19.35 0.18 -4.80
CA VAL A 327 19.15 -1.20 -5.27
C VAL A 327 20.35 -2.08 -4.90
N ALA A 328 21.57 -1.54 -4.90
CA ALA A 328 22.77 -2.25 -4.49
C ALA A 328 22.71 -2.65 -3.00
N GLU A 329 22.25 -1.76 -2.14
CA GLU A 329 22.01 -2.06 -0.71
C GLU A 329 21.03 -3.23 -0.56
N LYS A 330 19.93 -3.24 -1.34
CA LYS A 330 18.96 -4.32 -1.26
C LYS A 330 19.50 -5.65 -1.79
N LEU A 331 20.25 -5.60 -2.88
CA LEU A 331 20.90 -6.80 -3.43
C LEU A 331 21.94 -7.37 -2.44
N ALA A 332 22.77 -6.52 -1.83
CA ALA A 332 23.80 -6.92 -0.88
C ALA A 332 23.22 -7.73 0.29
N GLY A 333 22.02 -7.37 0.77
CA GLY A 333 21.28 -8.10 1.81
C GLY A 333 20.95 -9.57 1.47
N LEU A 334 21.02 -9.96 0.19
CA LEU A 334 20.84 -11.35 -0.25
C LEU A 334 22.13 -12.08 -0.62
N LEU A 335 23.18 -11.37 -1.04
CA LEU A 335 24.37 -11.99 -1.64
C LEU A 335 25.06 -12.99 -0.70
N ASN A 336 25.02 -12.74 0.61
CA ASN A 336 25.62 -13.61 1.62
C ASN A 336 24.88 -14.95 1.80
N ARG A 337 23.69 -15.12 1.22
CA ARG A 337 22.95 -16.40 1.22
C ARG A 337 23.46 -17.39 0.17
N PHE A 338 24.39 -16.96 -0.68
CA PHE A 338 24.95 -17.77 -1.74
C PHE A 338 26.44 -17.92 -1.52
N GLU A 339 26.98 -19.10 -1.79
CA GLU A 339 28.43 -19.32 -1.84
C GLU A 339 28.99 -18.79 -3.15
N ARG A 340 28.25 -18.97 -4.26
CA ARG A 340 28.67 -18.55 -5.60
C ARG A 340 27.65 -17.62 -6.24
N VAL A 341 28.12 -16.53 -6.83
CA VAL A 341 27.26 -15.59 -7.56
C VAL A 341 27.82 -15.38 -8.96
N VAL A 342 26.99 -15.63 -9.97
CA VAL A 342 27.27 -15.36 -11.37
C VAL A 342 26.27 -14.36 -11.91
N ALA A 343 26.66 -13.54 -12.88
CA ALA A 343 25.83 -12.46 -13.38
C ALA A 343 25.85 -12.38 -14.90
N TYR A 344 24.67 -12.24 -15.50
CA TYR A 344 24.50 -11.88 -16.91
C TYR A 344 23.80 -10.52 -16.97
N LEU A 345 24.58 -9.44 -16.82
CA LEU A 345 24.09 -8.08 -16.61
C LEU A 345 24.84 -7.08 -17.49
N HIS A 346 24.17 -6.00 -17.86
CA HIS A 346 24.74 -4.91 -18.66
C HIS A 346 24.33 -3.53 -18.12
N GLY A 347 25.10 -2.48 -18.41
CA GLY A 347 24.75 -1.10 -18.07
C GLY A 347 24.51 -0.88 -16.57
N GLY A 348 23.45 -0.15 -16.23
CA GLY A 348 23.11 0.16 -14.82
C GLY A 348 22.95 -1.07 -13.93
N TYR A 349 22.40 -2.17 -14.44
CA TYR A 349 22.27 -3.41 -13.68
C TYR A 349 23.62 -4.00 -13.24
N ARG A 350 24.65 -3.89 -14.11
CA ARG A 350 26.00 -4.34 -13.77
C ARG A 350 26.61 -3.47 -12.68
N LYS A 351 26.45 -2.14 -12.77
CA LYS A 351 26.90 -1.20 -11.73
C LYS A 351 26.28 -1.51 -10.36
N VAL A 352 24.97 -1.78 -10.34
CA VAL A 352 24.25 -2.22 -9.12
C VAL A 352 24.86 -3.48 -8.54
N ALA A 353 25.11 -4.50 -9.37
CA ALA A 353 25.69 -5.76 -8.91
C ALA A 353 27.12 -5.60 -8.41
N GLU A 354 27.98 -4.87 -9.12
CA GLU A 354 29.36 -4.57 -8.71
C GLU A 354 29.35 -3.89 -7.32
N LYS A 355 28.57 -2.81 -7.15
CA LYS A 355 28.45 -2.11 -5.88
C LYS A 355 27.89 -3.00 -4.76
N ALA A 356 26.89 -3.83 -5.05
CA ALA A 356 26.35 -4.77 -4.08
C ALA A 356 27.37 -5.83 -3.65
N GLY A 357 28.18 -6.32 -4.59
CA GLY A 357 29.29 -7.24 -4.33
C GLY A 357 30.31 -6.62 -3.38
N ASP A 358 30.72 -5.37 -3.63
CA ASP A 358 31.65 -4.64 -2.77
C ASP A 358 31.07 -4.46 -1.35
N MET A 359 29.80 -4.06 -1.24
CA MET A 359 29.12 -3.88 0.06
C MET A 359 29.01 -5.19 0.86
N ALA A 360 28.77 -6.31 0.18
CA ALA A 360 28.64 -7.62 0.81
C ALA A 360 29.98 -8.36 1.01
N GLY A 361 31.08 -7.87 0.42
CA GLY A 361 32.35 -8.60 0.35
C GLY A 361 32.24 -9.88 -0.50
N LYS A 362 31.42 -9.87 -1.55
CA LYS A 362 31.11 -11.04 -2.38
C LYS A 362 31.65 -10.89 -3.79
N ASP A 363 32.47 -11.85 -4.23
CA ASP A 363 32.91 -11.96 -5.62
C ASP A 363 31.74 -12.36 -6.53
N ILE A 364 31.46 -11.53 -7.54
CA ILE A 364 30.43 -11.77 -8.55
C ILE A 364 31.13 -11.98 -9.89
N LYS A 365 30.96 -13.17 -10.48
CA LYS A 365 31.52 -13.47 -11.79
C LYS A 365 30.57 -13.03 -12.90
N PHE A 366 30.96 -12.02 -13.66
CA PHE A 366 30.19 -11.47 -14.77
C PHE A 366 30.45 -12.21 -16.09
N PHE A 367 29.40 -12.40 -16.88
CA PHE A 367 29.44 -13.03 -18.20
C PHE A 367 28.70 -12.17 -19.22
N GLU A 368 29.30 -12.02 -20.40
CA GLU A 368 28.70 -11.31 -21.54
C GLU A 368 28.13 -12.28 -22.59
N ASP A 369 28.62 -13.53 -22.61
CA ASP A 369 28.16 -14.59 -23.51
C ASP A 369 27.46 -15.73 -22.74
N LEU A 370 26.28 -16.13 -23.23
CA LEU A 370 25.46 -17.16 -22.59
C LEU A 370 26.06 -18.58 -22.70
N LYS A 371 26.92 -18.86 -23.68
CA LYS A 371 27.64 -20.14 -23.81
C LYS A 371 28.70 -20.28 -22.74
N ASP A 372 29.43 -19.21 -22.44
CA ASP A 372 30.43 -19.21 -21.36
C ASP A 372 29.77 -19.35 -20.00
N LEU A 373 28.68 -18.62 -19.77
CA LEU A 373 27.86 -18.78 -18.57
C LEU A 373 27.34 -20.22 -18.45
N ARG A 374 26.80 -20.79 -19.53
CA ARG A 374 26.33 -22.17 -19.55
C ARG A 374 27.44 -23.15 -19.18
N ARG A 375 28.64 -23.01 -19.74
CA ARG A 375 29.78 -23.89 -19.43
C ARG A 375 30.14 -23.86 -17.94
N VAL A 376 30.11 -22.68 -17.32
CA VAL A 376 30.38 -22.55 -15.88
C VAL A 376 29.26 -23.20 -15.06
N LEU A 377 28.01 -22.96 -15.42
CA LEU A 377 26.87 -23.56 -14.72
C LEU A 377 26.83 -25.08 -14.87
N ASP A 378 27.16 -25.65 -16.04
CA ASP A 378 27.17 -27.10 -16.27
C ASP A 378 28.25 -27.83 -15.45
N ASN A 379 29.36 -27.15 -15.12
CA ASN A 379 30.47 -27.70 -14.33
C ASN A 379 30.35 -27.46 -12.82
N GLU A 380 29.36 -26.69 -12.39
CA GLU A 380 29.09 -26.45 -10.97
C GLU A 380 28.30 -27.63 -10.39
N GLU A 381 28.75 -28.18 -9.27
CA GLU A 381 27.94 -29.12 -8.49
C GLU A 381 26.73 -28.37 -7.93
N LYS A 382 25.51 -28.88 -8.10
CA LYS A 382 24.28 -28.13 -7.75
C LYS A 382 23.22 -29.06 -7.20
N GLU A 383 22.53 -28.61 -6.16
CA GLU A 383 21.32 -29.27 -5.68
C GLU A 383 20.13 -28.91 -6.57
N ASN A 384 19.55 -29.91 -7.23
CA ASN A 384 18.39 -29.68 -8.09
C ASN A 384 17.10 -29.58 -7.27
N PHE A 385 16.26 -28.60 -7.59
CA PHE A 385 14.97 -28.38 -6.95
C PHE A 385 13.87 -28.11 -7.98
N ASP A 386 12.61 -28.34 -7.56
CA ASP A 386 11.44 -27.98 -8.35
C ASP A 386 11.06 -26.52 -8.07
N LEU A 387 11.36 -25.64 -9.03
CA LEU A 387 11.08 -24.21 -8.92
C LEU A 387 9.61 -23.91 -8.59
N TYR A 388 8.65 -24.67 -9.10
CA TYR A 388 7.24 -24.39 -8.84
C TYR A 388 6.83 -24.77 -7.42
N LYS A 389 7.43 -25.82 -6.85
CA LYS A 389 7.28 -26.11 -5.41
C LYS A 389 7.94 -25.04 -4.55
N GLU A 390 9.10 -24.53 -4.96
CA GLU A 390 9.76 -23.43 -4.25
C GLU A 390 9.01 -22.10 -4.34
N ILE A 391 8.37 -21.78 -5.47
CA ILE A 391 7.44 -20.65 -5.57
C ILE A 391 6.34 -20.79 -4.51
N PHE A 392 5.70 -21.95 -4.40
CA PHE A 392 4.67 -22.17 -3.39
C PHE A 392 5.20 -21.97 -1.96
N ARG A 393 6.31 -22.65 -1.64
CA ARG A 393 6.95 -22.58 -0.32
C ARG A 393 7.30 -21.15 0.08
N HIS A 394 7.86 -20.36 -0.83
CA HIS A 394 8.21 -18.98 -0.55
C HIS A 394 6.99 -18.08 -0.45
N MET A 395 5.96 -18.29 -1.28
CA MET A 395 4.72 -17.52 -1.19
C MET A 395 3.93 -17.82 0.10
N THR A 396 3.94 -19.06 0.61
CA THR A 396 3.32 -19.39 1.91
C THR A 396 4.11 -18.79 3.06
N ARG A 397 5.45 -18.87 3.03
CA ARG A 397 6.32 -18.18 4.00
C ARG A 397 6.08 -16.67 3.98
N TYR A 398 6.04 -16.05 2.80
CA TYR A 398 5.82 -14.61 2.64
C TYR A 398 4.46 -14.18 3.19
N GLN A 399 3.38 -14.82 2.76
CA GLN A 399 2.01 -14.41 3.08
C GLN A 399 1.60 -14.76 4.51
N PHE A 400 1.89 -15.99 4.91
CA PHE A 400 1.33 -16.58 6.14
C PHE A 400 2.38 -16.87 7.21
N GLY A 401 3.67 -16.83 6.87
CA GLY A 401 4.73 -17.16 7.83
C GLY A 401 4.75 -18.61 8.25
N VAL A 402 4.30 -19.51 7.37
CA VAL A 402 4.25 -20.95 7.64
C VAL A 402 4.91 -21.73 6.51
N GLU A 403 5.32 -22.95 6.82
CA GLU A 403 5.70 -23.94 5.82
C GLU A 403 4.60 -24.98 5.66
N PHE A 404 4.33 -25.37 4.42
CA PHE A 404 3.34 -26.37 4.10
C PHE A 404 3.82 -27.18 2.89
N GLU A 405 3.75 -28.50 2.99
CA GLU A 405 4.22 -29.38 1.92
C GLU A 405 3.11 -29.68 0.91
N ILE A 406 3.53 -29.83 -0.36
CA ILE A 406 2.63 -30.18 -1.46
C ILE A 406 3.19 -31.35 -2.26
N ASP A 407 2.28 -32.19 -2.76
CA ASP A 407 2.64 -33.38 -3.53
C ASP A 407 2.91 -33.00 -4.98
N ARG A 408 2.06 -32.12 -5.55
CA ARG A 408 2.03 -31.84 -6.98
C ARG A 408 1.67 -30.39 -7.30
N VAL A 409 2.22 -29.89 -8.40
CA VAL A 409 1.83 -28.62 -9.05
C VAL A 409 1.10 -28.92 -10.37
N ARG A 410 0.07 -28.13 -10.69
CA ARG A 410 -0.66 -28.14 -11.96
C ARG A 410 -0.83 -26.73 -12.51
N GLY A 411 -1.34 -26.62 -13.73
CA GLY A 411 -1.61 -25.34 -14.39
C GLY A 411 -0.44 -24.84 -15.24
N ARG A 412 -0.70 -23.78 -15.99
CA ARG A 412 0.30 -23.14 -16.84
C ARG A 412 0.79 -21.87 -16.16
N TYR A 413 2.10 -21.69 -16.11
CA TYR A 413 2.70 -20.46 -15.58
C TYR A 413 2.10 -19.20 -16.25
N PRO A 414 1.60 -18.21 -15.48
CA PRO A 414 1.75 -18.03 -14.03
C PRO A 414 0.57 -18.54 -13.19
N GLU A 415 -0.45 -19.12 -13.81
CA GLU A 415 -1.68 -19.63 -13.17
C GLU A 415 -1.44 -21.04 -12.60
N LEU A 416 -0.55 -21.11 -11.62
CA LEU A 416 -0.19 -22.36 -10.95
C LEU A 416 -1.24 -22.73 -9.87
N GLU A 417 -1.48 -24.03 -9.75
CA GLU A 417 -2.28 -24.64 -8.69
C GLU A 417 -1.43 -25.66 -7.92
N PHE A 418 -1.58 -25.67 -6.60
CA PHE A 418 -0.79 -26.47 -5.68
C PHE A 418 -1.71 -27.48 -4.99
N LEU A 419 -1.29 -28.75 -4.92
CA LEU A 419 -2.12 -29.86 -4.46
C LEU A 419 -1.42 -30.74 -3.42
N ARG A 420 -2.20 -31.21 -2.44
CA ARG A 420 -1.87 -32.26 -1.47
C ARG A 420 -3.11 -33.12 -1.30
N GLY A 421 -3.20 -34.22 -2.05
CA GLY A 421 -4.46 -34.92 -2.33
C GLY A 421 -5.45 -34.08 -3.15
N GLU A 422 -5.99 -33.01 -2.54
CA GLU A 422 -6.86 -32.00 -3.16
C GLU A 422 -6.15 -30.65 -3.36
N ARG A 423 -6.87 -29.63 -3.86
CA ARG A 423 -6.29 -28.30 -4.08
C ARG A 423 -6.01 -27.63 -2.74
N VAL A 424 -4.78 -27.13 -2.57
CA VAL A 424 -4.26 -26.45 -1.38
C VAL A 424 -4.31 -24.94 -1.57
N ALA A 425 -3.82 -24.48 -2.72
CA ALA A 425 -3.81 -23.07 -3.10
C ALA A 425 -3.72 -22.92 -4.61
N ARG A 426 -3.94 -21.71 -5.11
CA ARG A 426 -3.58 -21.27 -6.46
C ARG A 426 -3.03 -19.87 -6.43
N ILE A 427 -2.28 -19.49 -7.46
CA ILE A 427 -1.90 -18.09 -7.68
C ILE A 427 -3.15 -17.28 -8.02
N ASP A 428 -3.38 -16.16 -7.32
CA ASP A 428 -4.33 -15.13 -7.74
C ASP A 428 -3.58 -13.98 -8.44
N PRO A 429 -3.51 -13.99 -9.79
CA PRO A 429 -2.79 -12.97 -10.54
C PRO A 429 -3.43 -11.59 -10.44
N ARG A 430 -4.63 -11.47 -9.85
CA ARG A 430 -5.27 -10.16 -9.61
C ARG A 430 -4.74 -9.45 -8.39
N TYR A 431 -4.17 -10.18 -7.42
CA TYR A 431 -3.63 -9.62 -6.18
C TYR A 431 -2.12 -9.88 -6.01
N GLY A 432 -1.56 -10.82 -6.78
CA GLY A 432 -0.18 -11.27 -6.58
C GLY A 432 -0.03 -12.00 -5.26
N ASN A 433 -0.96 -12.89 -4.95
CA ASN A 433 -0.93 -13.70 -3.72
C ASN A 433 -1.45 -15.13 -3.95
N LEU A 434 -1.52 -15.93 -2.89
CA LEU A 434 -2.11 -17.27 -2.89
C LEU A 434 -3.57 -17.17 -2.45
N ASP A 435 -4.45 -17.73 -3.26
CA ASP A 435 -5.83 -18.00 -2.91
C ASP A 435 -5.92 -19.44 -2.39
N ILE A 436 -6.24 -19.61 -1.10
CA ILE A 436 -6.08 -20.87 -0.37
C ILE A 436 -7.37 -21.70 -0.26
N TYR A 437 -7.24 -23.00 -0.07
CA TYR A 437 -8.34 -23.97 -0.01
C TYR A 437 -8.24 -24.82 1.28
N ALA A 438 -9.12 -25.80 1.42
CA ALA A 438 -9.36 -26.54 2.65
C ALA A 438 -8.08 -27.02 3.37
N PRO A 439 -7.11 -27.71 2.71
CA PRO A 439 -5.96 -28.25 3.44
C PRO A 439 -5.10 -27.18 4.12
N LEU A 440 -4.76 -26.10 3.41
CA LEU A 440 -3.95 -25.03 3.97
C LEU A 440 -4.76 -24.16 4.95
N ALA A 441 -6.03 -23.94 4.69
CA ALA A 441 -6.88 -23.18 5.61
C ALA A 441 -7.08 -23.89 6.94
N THR A 442 -7.27 -25.21 6.94
CA THR A 442 -7.32 -26.02 8.17
C THR A 442 -6.01 -25.94 8.93
N TYR A 443 -4.88 -26.08 8.24
CA TYR A 443 -3.56 -25.94 8.85
C TYR A 443 -3.34 -24.54 9.47
N LEU A 444 -3.72 -23.47 8.77
CA LEU A 444 -3.62 -22.10 9.30
C LEU A 444 -4.52 -21.88 10.51
N LYS A 445 -5.71 -22.49 10.52
CA LYS A 445 -6.62 -22.48 11.67
C LYS A 445 -5.98 -23.14 12.89
N GLU A 446 -5.41 -24.33 12.72
CA GLU A 446 -4.72 -25.07 13.79
C GLU A 446 -3.48 -24.33 14.29
N ALA A 447 -2.75 -23.67 13.40
CA ALA A 447 -1.58 -22.86 13.73
C ALA A 447 -1.93 -21.48 14.34
N GLY A 448 -3.20 -21.07 14.34
CA GLY A 448 -3.64 -19.74 14.81
C GLY A 448 -3.06 -18.58 13.99
N SER A 449 -2.80 -18.79 12.70
CA SER A 449 -2.16 -17.79 11.81
C SER A 449 -3.17 -17.27 10.79
N TYR A 450 -3.38 -15.94 10.74
CA TYR A 450 -4.37 -15.29 9.86
C TYR A 450 -5.81 -15.77 10.06
N THR A 451 -6.14 -16.06 11.31
CA THR A 451 -7.44 -16.58 11.71
C THR A 451 -8.37 -15.50 12.24
N VAL A 452 -9.66 -15.65 11.98
CA VAL A 452 -10.71 -14.80 12.55
C VAL A 452 -11.84 -15.65 13.11
N GLU A 453 -12.03 -15.57 14.42
CA GLU A 453 -13.15 -16.19 15.11
C GLU A 453 -14.39 -15.32 14.96
N ILE A 454 -15.48 -15.90 14.49
CA ILE A 454 -16.76 -15.19 14.28
C ILE A 454 -17.84 -15.76 15.19
N ALA A 455 -18.87 -14.96 15.46
CA ALA A 455 -20.04 -15.42 16.19
C ALA A 455 -20.81 -16.52 15.42
N GLU A 456 -21.75 -17.16 16.12
CA GLU A 456 -22.57 -18.24 15.57
C GLU A 456 -23.64 -17.72 14.61
N PHE A 457 -23.28 -17.58 13.33
CA PHE A 457 -24.21 -17.25 12.25
C PHE A 457 -23.77 -17.88 10.93
N GLU A 458 -24.73 -18.06 10.01
CA GLU A 458 -24.44 -18.54 8.67
C GLU A 458 -23.83 -17.42 7.81
N VAL A 459 -22.60 -17.63 7.32
CA VAL A 459 -21.91 -16.63 6.49
C VAL A 459 -22.53 -16.52 5.09
N LYS A 460 -22.97 -15.31 4.70
CA LYS A 460 -23.52 -14.98 3.36
C LYS A 460 -22.78 -13.79 2.75
N GLY A 461 -21.61 -14.06 2.15
CA GLY A 461 -20.85 -13.09 1.35
C GLY A 461 -20.00 -12.08 2.14
N THR A 462 -20.58 -11.33 3.07
CA THR A 462 -19.83 -10.36 3.90
C THR A 462 -19.98 -10.69 5.38
N ILE A 463 -18.87 -10.59 6.11
CA ILE A 463 -18.85 -10.64 7.57
C ILE A 463 -18.62 -9.21 8.06
N PHE A 464 -19.55 -8.73 8.89
CA PHE A 464 -19.45 -7.43 9.53
C PHE A 464 -18.58 -7.52 10.79
N SER A 465 -17.88 -6.44 11.09
CA SER A 465 -16.96 -6.35 12.23
C SER A 465 -17.64 -6.69 13.57
N GLN A 466 -18.91 -6.31 13.75
CA GLN A 466 -19.70 -6.65 14.95
C GLN A 466 -19.94 -8.17 15.13
N GLY A 467 -19.76 -8.97 14.07
CA GLY A 467 -19.84 -10.42 14.13
C GLY A 467 -18.49 -11.12 14.37
N VAL A 468 -17.41 -10.36 14.54
CA VAL A 468 -16.08 -10.91 14.84
C VAL A 468 -15.87 -10.92 16.35
N LEU A 469 -15.48 -12.08 16.89
CA LEU A 469 -15.18 -12.26 18.31
C LEU A 469 -13.70 -12.04 18.61
N ASN A 470 -12.83 -12.55 17.73
CA ASN A 470 -11.39 -12.40 17.84
C ASN A 470 -10.74 -12.44 16.45
N ALA A 471 -9.64 -11.72 16.26
CA ALA A 471 -8.90 -11.69 14.99
C ALA A 471 -7.40 -11.58 15.26
N ASP A 472 -6.60 -12.28 14.46
CA ASP A 472 -5.14 -12.12 14.47
C ASP A 472 -4.77 -10.65 14.17
N GLU A 473 -4.10 -9.99 15.11
CA GLU A 473 -3.72 -8.58 15.01
C GLU A 473 -2.81 -8.28 13.81
N LYS A 474 -2.10 -9.30 13.29
CA LYS A 474 -1.22 -9.18 12.11
C LYS A 474 -1.99 -8.99 10.82
N ILE A 475 -3.29 -9.30 10.80
CA ILE A 475 -4.14 -9.15 9.62
C ILE A 475 -4.17 -7.68 9.20
N ARG A 476 -3.89 -7.45 7.93
CA ARG A 476 -3.96 -6.17 7.23
C ARG A 476 -5.03 -6.23 6.11
N PRO A 477 -5.47 -5.08 5.60
CA PRO A 477 -6.40 -5.06 4.48
C PRO A 477 -5.89 -5.86 3.27
N ASN A 478 -6.82 -6.47 2.55
CA ASN A 478 -6.60 -7.38 1.42
C ASN A 478 -5.92 -8.73 1.72
N ASP A 479 -5.54 -9.01 2.96
CA ASP A 479 -5.02 -10.33 3.32
C ASP A 479 -6.05 -11.43 3.14
N VAL A 480 -5.57 -12.61 2.80
CA VAL A 480 -6.38 -13.83 2.82
C VAL A 480 -6.43 -14.33 4.25
N VAL A 481 -7.64 -14.58 4.74
CA VAL A 481 -7.88 -14.96 6.14
C VAL A 481 -8.75 -16.22 6.21
N VAL A 482 -8.59 -16.98 7.30
CA VAL A 482 -9.43 -18.13 7.62
C VAL A 482 -10.41 -17.73 8.71
N TYR A 483 -11.69 -17.61 8.36
CA TYR A 483 -12.73 -17.35 9.35
C TYR A 483 -13.35 -18.66 9.84
N TYR A 484 -13.74 -18.72 11.11
CA TYR A 484 -14.38 -19.92 11.66
C TYR A 484 -15.30 -19.62 12.86
N ASN A 485 -16.25 -20.51 13.07
CA ASN A 485 -17.01 -20.72 14.31
C ASN A 485 -17.20 -22.23 14.53
N SER A 486 -18.13 -22.64 15.40
CA SER A 486 -18.37 -24.07 15.66
C SER A 486 -19.00 -24.83 14.48
N ILE A 487 -19.69 -24.13 13.57
CA ILE A 487 -20.46 -24.74 12.47
C ILE A 487 -19.86 -24.53 11.07
N THR A 488 -18.94 -23.59 10.91
CA THR A 488 -18.42 -23.18 9.60
C THR A 488 -16.96 -22.80 9.71
N THR A 489 -16.15 -23.26 8.76
CA THR A 489 -14.83 -22.70 8.47
C THR A 489 -14.82 -22.23 7.02
N GLY A 490 -14.11 -21.15 6.72
CA GLY A 490 -14.02 -20.64 5.36
C GLY A 490 -12.87 -19.69 5.14
N VAL A 491 -12.69 -19.30 3.88
CA VAL A 491 -11.63 -18.41 3.44
C VAL A 491 -12.27 -17.11 2.97
N GLY A 492 -11.72 -16.00 3.46
CA GLY A 492 -12.15 -14.66 3.11
C GLY A 492 -10.98 -13.75 2.77
N GLN A 493 -11.32 -12.50 2.51
CA GLN A 493 -10.37 -11.41 2.36
C GLN A 493 -10.68 -10.31 3.36
N ALA A 494 -9.68 -9.90 4.14
CA ALA A 494 -9.80 -8.82 5.10
C ALA A 494 -10.07 -7.48 4.41
N VAL A 495 -11.01 -6.72 4.95
CA VAL A 495 -11.37 -5.36 4.50
C VAL A 495 -10.75 -4.29 5.41
N ILE A 496 -10.59 -4.63 6.68
CA ILE A 496 -9.97 -3.79 7.71
C ILE A 496 -8.86 -4.59 8.43
N PRO A 497 -7.94 -3.93 9.14
CA PRO A 497 -6.94 -4.58 9.98
C PRO A 497 -7.57 -5.44 11.08
N GLY A 498 -6.92 -6.56 11.44
CA GLY A 498 -7.37 -7.49 12.47
C GLY A 498 -7.63 -6.81 13.81
N LYS A 499 -6.72 -5.94 14.24
CA LYS A 499 -6.82 -5.14 15.47
C LYS A 499 -8.08 -4.24 15.58
N TYR A 500 -8.81 -4.03 14.48
CA TYR A 500 -10.06 -3.25 14.49
C TYR A 500 -11.30 -4.14 14.32
N MET A 501 -11.15 -5.41 13.96
CA MET A 501 -12.28 -6.33 13.85
C MET A 501 -12.89 -6.60 15.23
N GLY A 502 -14.21 -6.53 15.37
CA GLY A 502 -14.91 -6.58 16.66
C GLY A 502 -15.10 -5.20 17.29
N GLU A 503 -14.16 -4.28 17.07
CA GLU A 503 -14.13 -2.95 17.71
C GLU A 503 -14.88 -1.87 16.92
N VAL A 504 -14.90 -1.95 15.59
CA VAL A 504 -15.56 -0.96 14.71
C VAL A 504 -16.87 -1.48 14.11
N ASP A 505 -17.65 -0.57 13.50
CA ASP A 505 -18.80 -0.92 12.67
C ASP A 505 -18.41 -0.96 11.18
N GLY A 506 -19.10 -1.80 10.41
CA GLY A 506 -18.85 -1.99 8.97
C GLY A 506 -18.28 -3.34 8.59
N ARG A 507 -17.74 -3.43 7.37
CA ARG A 507 -17.30 -4.68 6.74
C ARG A 507 -15.94 -5.07 7.30
N ALA A 508 -15.82 -6.30 7.82
CA ALA A 508 -14.55 -6.85 8.27
C ALA A 508 -13.92 -7.78 7.23
N ILE A 509 -14.73 -8.68 6.66
CA ILE A 509 -14.23 -9.72 5.73
C ILE A 509 -15.22 -9.87 4.57
N THR A 510 -14.68 -10.01 3.36
CA THR A 510 -15.44 -10.52 2.21
C THR A 510 -15.18 -12.02 2.08
N SER A 511 -16.19 -12.84 2.37
CA SER A 511 -16.13 -14.29 2.24
C SER A 511 -15.96 -14.70 0.78
N ARG A 512 -14.97 -15.56 0.50
CA ARG A 512 -14.70 -16.11 -0.84
C ARG A 512 -15.25 -17.52 -1.01
N ARG A 513 -15.12 -18.36 0.04
CA ARG A 513 -15.60 -19.75 0.03
C ARG A 513 -15.78 -20.29 1.44
N LYS A 514 -16.76 -21.17 1.62
CA LYS A 514 -16.86 -22.05 2.79
C LYS A 514 -16.06 -23.32 2.53
N ILE A 515 -15.39 -23.83 3.55
CA ILE A 515 -14.72 -25.13 3.54
C ILE A 515 -15.71 -26.13 4.15
N LYS A 516 -15.81 -27.30 3.52
CA LYS A 516 -16.66 -28.40 4.01
C LYS A 516 -15.91 -29.24 5.02
#